data_AF-A0A946HGP1-F1
#
_entry.id   AF-A0A946HGP1-F1
#
_cell.length_a   1.000
_cell.length_b   1.000
_cell.length_c   1.000
_cell.angle_alpha   90.00
_cell.angle_beta   90.00
_cell.angle_gamma   90.00
#
_symmetry.space_group_name_H-M   'P 1'
#
loop_
_entity.id
_entity.type
_entity.pdbx_description
1 polymer ?
#
loop_
_entity_poly.entity_id
_entity_poly.type
_entity_poly.pdbx_seq_one_letter_code
_entity_poly.pdbx_strand_id
1 'polypeptide(L)' 'EHSVALPANWTVGEDVIIPSAVSDADAKVKFGEFEAVLPYVRTAKLPQ' A
#
# COMPACT_ATOMS: atom_id res chain seq x y z
N GLU A 1 8.63 -3.75 -10.60
CA GLU A 1 7.40 -4.54 -10.38
C GLU A 1 6.67 -3.93 -9.19
N HIS A 2 5.54 -3.26 -9.41
CA HIS A 2 4.81 -2.59 -8.33
C HIS A 2 3.84 -3.60 -7.72
N SER A 3 4.23 -4.23 -6.61
CA SER A 3 3.35 -5.12 -5.83
C SER A 3 2.36 -4.30 -5.02
N VAL A 4 1.47 -3.56 -5.69
CA VAL A 4 0.39 -2.77 -5.09
C VAL A 4 -0.97 -3.35 -5.47
N ALA A 5 -1.89 -3.36 -4.52
CA ALA A 5 -3.29 -3.65 -4.74
C ALA A 5 -4.07 -2.34 -4.77
N LEU A 6 -5.02 -2.20 -5.70
CA LEU A 6 -5.88 -1.03 -5.79
C LEU A 6 -7.21 -1.29 -5.08
N PRO A 7 -7.71 -0.39 -4.22
CA PRO A 7 -9.03 -0.53 -3.61
C PRO A 7 -10.17 -0.45 -4.65
N ALA A 8 -11.34 -0.95 -4.26
CA ALA A 8 -12.55 -0.82 -5.06
C ALA A 8 -12.93 0.68 -5.15
N ASN A 9 -12.85 1.26 -6.34
CA ASN A 9 -13.02 2.69 -6.68
C ASN A 9 -11.76 3.58 -6.60
N TRP A 10 -10.55 3.02 -6.64
CA TRP A 10 -9.33 3.83 -6.64
C TRP A 10 -9.22 4.79 -7.84
N THR A 11 -8.91 6.06 -7.56
CA THR A 11 -8.53 7.07 -8.56
C THR A 11 -7.07 7.48 -8.45
N VAL A 12 -6.50 7.98 -9.56
CA VAL A 12 -5.09 8.41 -9.62
C VAL A 12 -4.83 9.53 -8.61
N GLY A 13 -4.07 9.21 -7.57
CA GLY A 13 -3.74 10.13 -6.46
C GLY A 13 -4.25 9.66 -5.09
N GLU A 14 -5.09 8.63 -5.03
CA GLU A 14 -5.54 8.01 -3.79
C GLU A 14 -4.53 6.96 -3.25
N ASP A 15 -4.70 6.62 -1.98
CA ASP A 15 -3.89 5.61 -1.31
C ASP A 15 -4.09 4.21 -1.92
N VAL A 16 -2.98 3.49 -2.08
CA VAL A 16 -2.97 2.11 -2.54
C VAL A 16 -2.90 1.15 -1.37
N ILE A 17 -3.39 -0.07 -1.59
CA ILE A 17 -3.31 -1.14 -0.59
C ILE A 17 -2.03 -1.94 -0.82
N ILE A 18 -1.27 -2.16 0.25
CA ILE A 18 -0.13 -3.07 0.23
C ILE A 18 -0.66 -4.50 0.39
N PRO A 19 -0.44 -5.39 -0.59
CA PRO A 19 -0.85 -6.78 -0.49
C PRO A 19 -0.07 -7.47 0.64
N SER A 20 -0.72 -8.40 1.34
CA SER A 20 -0.13 -9.17 2.45
C SER A 20 1.08 -10.03 2.07
N ALA A 21 1.32 -10.22 0.76
CA ALA A 21 2.53 -10.84 0.24
C ALA A 21 3.79 -9.98 0.44
N VAL A 22 3.64 -8.68 0.68
CA VAL A 22 4.75 -7.75 0.92
C VAL A 22 4.95 -7.57 2.42
N SER A 23 6.16 -7.89 2.90
CA SER A 23 6.54 -7.71 4.29
C SER A 23 6.60 -6.23 4.67
N ASP A 24 6.32 -5.93 5.93
CA ASP A 24 6.28 -4.59 6.51
C ASP A 24 7.57 -3.78 6.27
N ALA A 25 8.73 -4.46 6.32
CA ALA A 25 10.04 -3.85 6.05
C ALA A 25 10.17 -3.36 4.60
N ASP A 26 9.75 -4.19 3.64
CA ASP A 26 9.80 -3.86 2.21
C ASP A 26 8.77 -2.79 1.86
N ALA A 27 7.59 -2.87 2.49
CA ALA A 27 6.55 -1.86 2.37
C ALA A 27 7.01 -0.50 2.90
N LYS A 28 7.73 -0.47 4.03
CA LYS A 28 8.28 0.78 4.58
C LYS A 28 9.37 1.39 3.70
N VAL A 29 10.16 0.57 3.02
CA VAL A 29 11.19 1.04 2.08
C VAL A 29 10.56 1.57 0.79
N LYS A 30 9.54 0.90 0.26
CA LYS A 30 8.89 1.28 -1.01
C LYS A 30 7.86 2.39 -0.87
N PHE A 31 7.05 2.36 0.18
CA PHE A 31 5.91 3.26 0.38
C PHE A 31 6.10 4.23 1.54
N GLY A 32 7.17 4.10 2.33
CA GLY A 32 7.45 4.98 3.46
C GLY A 32 6.48 4.72 4.62
N GLU A 33 5.68 5.72 4.96
CA GLU A 33 4.62 5.57 5.94
C GLU A 33 3.41 4.89 5.31
N PHE A 34 2.97 3.81 5.94
CA PHE A 34 1.73 3.12 5.61
C PHE A 34 0.86 3.03 6.87
N GLU A 35 -0.44 3.19 6.69
CA GLU A 35 -1.43 3.06 7.75
C GLU A 35 -2.04 1.66 7.71
N ALA A 36 -1.97 0.93 8.83
CA ALA A 36 -2.59 -0.38 8.94
C ALA A 36 -3.99 -0.25 9.53
N VAL A 37 -4.99 -0.01 8.67
CA VAL A 37 -6.41 0.04 9.08
C VAL A 37 -6.86 -1.33 9.60
N LEU A 38 -6.40 -2.41 8.97
CA LEU A 38 -6.64 -3.80 9.38
C LEU A 38 -5.33 -4.60 9.28
N PRO A 39 -5.17 -5.73 10.00
CA PRO A 39 -3.94 -6.53 9.94
C PRO A 39 -3.54 -6.99 8.53
N TYR A 40 -4.52 -7.07 7.61
CA TYR A 40 -4.34 -7.44 6.20
C TYR A 40 -4.65 -6.30 5.21
N VAL A 41 -5.12 -5.14 5.68
CA VAL A 41 -5.35 -3.95 4.83
C VAL A 41 -4.46 -2.83 5.34
N ARG A 42 -3.34 -2.67 4.64
CA ARG A 42 -2.38 -1.59 4.86
C ARG A 42 -2.50 -0.63 3.70
N THR A 43 -2.84 0.61 3.96
CA THR A 43 -2.93 1.67 2.96
C THR A 43 -1.63 2.47 2.96
N ALA A 44 -1.13 2.82 1.80
CA ALA A 44 0.04 3.67 1.67
C ALA A 44 -0.13 4.61 0.48
N LYS A 45 0.46 5.80 0.58
CA LYS A 45 0.48 6.70 -0.56
C LYS A 45 1.34 6.09 -1.66
N LEU A 46 0.82 6.13 -2.90
CA LEU A 46 1.61 5.77 -4.05
C LEU A 46 2.79 6.76 -4.15
N PRO A 47 4.06 6.31 -4.05
CA PRO A 47 5.19 7.19 -4.34
C PRO A 47 5.10 7.60 -5.81
N GLN A 48 5.31 8.90 -6.08
CA GLN A 48 5.43 9.40 -7.45
C GLN A 48 6.71 8.89 -8.13
#